data_AF-A0A9N8VHZ7-F1
#
_entry.id   AF-A0A9N8VHZ7-F1
#
_cell.length_a   1.000
_cell.length_b   1.000
_cell.length_c   1.000
_cell.angle_alpha   90.00
_cell.angle_beta   90.00
_cell.angle_gamma   90.00
#
_symmetry.space_group_name_H-M   'P 1'
#
loop_
_entity.id
_entity.type
_entity.pdbx_description
1 polymer ?
#
loop_
_entity_poly.entity_id
_entity_poly.type
_entity_poly.pdbx_seq_one_letter_code
_entity_poly.pdbx_strand_id
1 'polypeptide(L)'
;MTKFKQASKDKEIVKKANIQGKIKGIIYFDENDQNYALIINKVAGLYAIRLIKYEIDNTLEKVRVNVRAVKRFPNLMEFYTNKEDAFKEAENIQENPELINKCIYEIETHDDETENNILLIGVAGSGKSTLANVISDTNKFYECDKWVGGTQQFKTIDFEWNGTKYRVVDTVGTGDTNLTRGEVLYKMGEAIHSMKKGIKRIFVVIRSRLTNEAMEPFSYIQQIFKKVDQHITIIRTGFEDFEDIEACEKDTNEIRNANNTMASILNKYNIIYVNNPPESKRRLENNREDREKSRKIIMSYLESCKENYKMENWDNVCVRINDLMNAKKWGERNNREKIVNKLREEIISVVDEQIGEQLNRSLIEIIEKEREAVGEVKARVTGSFLGNIEIEMKLKNLKNCCSIL
;
A
#
# COMPACT_ATOMS: atom_id res chain seq x y z
N MET A 1 -32.18 -16.59 21.89
CA MET A 1 -32.11 -16.13 20.48
C MET A 1 -31.65 -14.67 20.32
N THR A 2 -32.01 -13.75 21.22
CA THR A 2 -31.71 -12.30 21.12
C THR A 2 -30.22 -11.93 21.17
N LYS A 3 -29.42 -12.52 22.08
CA LYS A 3 -27.97 -12.25 22.15
C LYS A 3 -27.19 -12.65 20.89
N PHE A 4 -27.58 -13.75 20.24
CA PHE A 4 -26.95 -14.20 18.99
C PHE A 4 -27.28 -13.26 17.81
N LYS A 5 -28.55 -12.81 17.71
CA LYS A 5 -28.94 -11.83 16.70
C LYS A 5 -28.21 -10.50 16.90
N GLN A 6 -28.07 -10.04 18.14
CA GLN A 6 -27.32 -8.82 18.47
C GLN A 6 -25.84 -8.95 18.09
N ALA A 7 -25.17 -10.03 18.48
CA ALA A 7 -23.77 -10.26 18.13
C ALA A 7 -23.55 -10.37 16.60
N SER A 8 -24.53 -10.89 15.86
CA SER A 8 -24.50 -10.91 14.39
C SER A 8 -24.60 -9.50 13.80
N LYS A 9 -25.53 -8.69 14.30
CA LYS A 9 -25.70 -7.29 13.92
C LYS A 9 -24.43 -6.48 14.19
N ASP A 10 -23.85 -6.61 15.38
CA ASP A 10 -22.61 -5.94 15.79
C ASP A 10 -21.45 -6.25 14.83
N LYS A 11 -21.26 -7.53 14.48
CA LYS A 11 -20.21 -7.95 13.53
C LYS A 11 -20.44 -7.38 12.14
N GLU A 12 -21.69 -7.37 11.70
CA GLU A 12 -22.02 -6.94 10.35
C GLU A 12 -21.90 -5.42 10.17
N ILE A 13 -22.40 -4.63 11.12
CA ILE A 13 -22.29 -3.17 11.06
C ILE A 13 -20.83 -2.71 11.13
N VAL A 14 -20.01 -3.32 12.02
CA VAL A 14 -18.57 -3.03 12.12
C VAL A 14 -17.86 -3.36 10.81
N LYS A 15 -18.16 -4.52 10.21
CA LYS A 15 -17.58 -4.95 8.94
C LYS A 15 -17.98 -4.03 7.79
N LYS A 16 -19.27 -3.72 7.65
CA LYS A 16 -19.82 -2.90 6.56
C LYS A 16 -19.38 -1.43 6.65
N ALA A 17 -19.19 -0.92 7.86
CA ALA A 17 -18.63 0.41 8.08
C ALA A 17 -17.09 0.44 8.01
N ASN A 18 -16.44 -0.69 7.72
CA ASN A 18 -14.97 -0.84 7.64
C ASN A 18 -14.25 -0.30 8.89
N ILE A 19 -14.79 -0.57 10.09
CA ILE A 19 -14.22 -0.05 11.34
C ILE A 19 -13.12 -0.99 11.81
N GLN A 20 -11.92 -0.44 11.92
CA GLN A 20 -10.71 -1.16 12.30
C GLN A 20 -10.39 -0.99 13.79
N GLY A 21 -9.51 -1.86 14.30
CA GLY A 21 -9.08 -1.85 15.70
C GLY A 21 -10.07 -2.54 16.65
N LYS A 22 -9.80 -2.43 17.96
CA LYS A 22 -10.59 -3.15 18.97
C LYS A 22 -11.85 -2.37 19.33
N ILE A 23 -13.01 -2.95 19.08
CA ILE A 23 -14.30 -2.37 19.49
C ILE A 23 -14.43 -2.40 21.02
N LYS A 24 -14.87 -1.28 21.60
CA LYS A 24 -14.98 -1.06 23.04
C LYS A 24 -16.40 -0.85 23.53
N GLY A 25 -17.28 -0.38 22.64
CA GLY A 25 -18.70 -0.21 22.88
C GLY A 25 -19.43 0.05 21.57
N ILE A 26 -20.69 -0.37 21.53
CA ILE A 26 -21.63 -0.01 20.47
C ILE A 26 -22.90 0.46 21.17
N ILE A 27 -23.38 1.64 20.80
CA ILE A 27 -24.61 2.23 21.32
C ILE A 27 -25.57 2.37 20.14
N TYR A 28 -26.70 1.68 20.19
CA TYR A 28 -27.74 1.76 19.16
C TYR A 28 -28.84 2.71 19.60
N PHE A 29 -29.34 3.52 18.67
CA PHE A 29 -30.45 4.44 18.90
C PHE A 29 -31.14 4.76 17.57
N ASP A 30 -32.33 5.32 17.67
CA ASP A 30 -33.14 5.73 16.53
C ASP A 30 -33.41 7.23 16.64
N GLU A 31 -33.36 7.94 15.51
CA GLU A 31 -33.62 9.37 15.42
C GLU A 31 -34.33 9.64 14.08
N ASN A 32 -35.52 10.26 14.12
CA ASN A 32 -36.37 10.53 12.94
C ASN A 32 -36.60 9.30 12.04
N ASP A 33 -37.00 8.17 12.64
CA ASP A 33 -37.24 6.88 11.95
C ASP A 33 -36.03 6.33 11.18
N GLN A 34 -34.82 6.75 11.55
CA GLN A 34 -33.56 6.25 11.00
C GLN A 34 -32.76 5.55 12.10
N ASN A 35 -32.11 4.44 11.76
CA ASN A 35 -31.31 3.70 12.71
C ASN A 35 -29.87 4.23 12.74
N TYR A 36 -29.36 4.45 13.94
CA TYR A 36 -27.98 4.87 14.18
C TYR A 36 -27.24 3.96 15.15
N ALA A 37 -25.92 3.91 14.97
CA ALA A 37 -25.01 3.25 15.89
C ALA A 37 -23.78 4.12 16.15
N LEU A 38 -23.43 4.33 17.42
CA LEU A 38 -22.16 4.90 17.84
C LEU A 38 -21.23 3.76 18.22
N ILE A 39 -20.16 3.61 17.44
CA ILE A 39 -19.14 2.58 17.66
C ILE A 39 -17.88 3.24 18.20
N ILE A 40 -17.47 2.84 19.39
CA ILE A 40 -16.25 3.32 20.05
C ILE A 40 -15.15 2.29 19.76
N ASN A 41 -14.15 2.66 18.98
CA ASN A 41 -13.03 1.80 18.63
C ASN A 41 -11.71 2.31 19.22
N LYS A 42 -10.84 1.38 19.63
CA LYS A 42 -9.49 1.68 20.14
C LYS A 42 -8.46 1.56 19.02
N VAL A 43 -7.68 2.63 18.85
CA VAL A 43 -6.57 2.76 17.88
C VAL A 43 -5.28 2.98 18.66
N ALA A 44 -4.43 1.95 18.76
CA ALA A 44 -3.14 1.94 19.44
C ALA A 44 -3.05 2.42 20.91
N GLY A 45 -4.16 2.67 21.60
CA GLY A 45 -4.12 3.32 22.92
C GLY A 45 -5.12 4.44 23.05
N LEU A 46 -5.42 5.08 21.92
CA LEU A 46 -6.39 6.15 21.75
C LEU A 46 -7.75 5.58 21.37
N TYR A 47 -8.77 6.43 21.41
CA TYR A 47 -10.15 6.08 21.09
C TYR A 47 -10.71 7.04 20.05
N ALA A 48 -11.59 6.52 19.21
CA ALA A 48 -12.38 7.30 18.27
C ALA A 48 -13.83 6.78 18.26
N ILE A 49 -14.75 7.62 17.82
CA ILE A 49 -16.16 7.30 17.72
C ILE A 49 -16.54 7.29 16.25
N ARG A 50 -17.39 6.33 15.86
CA ARG A 50 -17.99 6.24 14.52
C ARG A 50 -19.49 6.27 14.69
N LEU A 51 -20.11 7.37 14.30
CA LEU A 51 -21.55 7.47 14.14
C LEU A 51 -21.92 6.87 12.79
N ILE A 52 -22.81 5.89 12.78
CA ILE A 52 -23.16 5.11 11.61
C ILE A 52 -24.66 5.22 11.40
N LYS A 53 -25.08 5.70 10.23
CA LYS A 53 -26.46 5.58 9.76
C LYS A 53 -26.60 4.26 9.01
N TYR A 54 -27.58 3.44 9.37
CA TYR A 54 -27.77 2.13 8.73
C TYR A 54 -29.24 1.74 8.59
N GLU A 55 -29.48 0.71 7.80
CA GLU A 55 -30.77 0.04 7.63
C GLU A 55 -30.61 -1.46 7.86
N ILE A 56 -31.66 -2.11 8.35
CA ILE A 56 -31.72 -3.57 8.49
C ILE A 56 -32.67 -4.12 7.44
N ASP A 57 -32.18 -5.04 6.63
CA ASP A 57 -33.03 -5.83 5.75
C ASP A 57 -33.61 -7.02 6.53
N ASN A 58 -34.89 -6.91 6.87
CA ASN A 58 -35.64 -7.90 7.66
C ASN A 58 -36.26 -9.01 6.79
N THR A 59 -36.03 -9.03 5.47
CA THR A 59 -36.68 -9.98 4.55
C THR A 59 -36.03 -11.36 4.52
N LEU A 60 -34.92 -11.56 5.24
CA LEU A 60 -34.09 -12.77 5.19
C LEU A 60 -33.91 -13.42 6.56
N GLU A 61 -33.66 -14.73 6.56
CA GLU A 61 -33.36 -15.52 7.77
C GLU A 61 -32.06 -15.07 8.49
N LYS A 62 -31.18 -14.36 7.78
CA LYS A 62 -29.94 -13.77 8.31
C LYS A 62 -30.07 -12.25 8.36
N VAL A 63 -29.66 -11.66 9.50
CA VAL A 63 -29.53 -10.20 9.64
C VAL A 63 -28.65 -9.70 8.49
N ARG A 64 -29.13 -8.68 7.77
CA ARG A 64 -28.35 -7.93 6.79
C ARG A 64 -28.36 -6.44 7.13
N VAL A 65 -27.18 -5.84 7.21
CA VAL A 65 -26.99 -4.42 7.54
C VAL A 65 -26.50 -3.67 6.31
N ASN A 66 -27.22 -2.61 5.95
CA ASN A 66 -26.84 -1.66 4.91
C ASN A 66 -26.39 -0.36 5.56
N VAL A 67 -25.09 -0.09 5.54
CA VAL A 67 -24.52 1.18 6.03
C VAL A 67 -24.76 2.27 4.98
N ARG A 68 -25.39 3.37 5.40
CA ARG A 68 -25.72 4.52 4.55
C ARG A 68 -24.74 5.67 4.70
N ALA A 69 -24.25 5.91 5.92
CA ALA A 69 -23.26 6.96 6.19
C ALA A 69 -22.40 6.58 7.41
N VAL A 70 -21.18 7.11 7.45
CA VAL A 70 -20.26 6.96 8.59
C VAL A 70 -19.61 8.32 8.86
N LYS A 71 -19.85 8.86 10.05
CA LYS A 71 -19.21 10.08 10.56
C LYS A 71 -18.25 9.74 11.68
N ARG A 72 -17.05 10.31 11.66
CA ARG A 72 -16.07 10.13 12.73
C ARG A 72 -16.11 11.31 13.72
N PHE A 73 -15.99 10.98 15.01
CA PHE A 73 -15.77 11.97 16.07
C PHE A 73 -14.47 11.70 16.86
N PRO A 74 -13.73 12.76 17.26
CA PRO A 74 -14.04 14.18 17.01
C PRO A 74 -13.88 14.56 15.54
N ASN A 75 -12.73 14.22 14.93
CA ASN A 75 -12.49 14.28 13.49
C ASN A 75 -11.38 13.28 13.12
N LEU A 76 -10.95 13.25 11.85
CA LEU A 76 -9.92 12.32 11.36
C LEU A 76 -8.55 12.48 12.02
N MET A 77 -8.21 13.69 12.46
CA MET A 77 -6.90 14.07 13.00
C MET A 77 -6.86 14.10 14.52
N GLU A 78 -8.01 13.98 15.20
CA GLU A 78 -8.14 14.06 16.64
C GLU A 78 -8.64 12.74 17.25
N PHE A 79 -8.32 12.56 18.54
CA PHE A 79 -8.59 11.32 19.27
C PHE A 79 -8.88 11.59 20.75
N TYR A 80 -9.68 10.72 21.37
CA TYR A 80 -9.82 10.68 22.81
C TYR A 80 -8.68 9.86 23.44
N THR A 81 -8.18 10.30 24.59
CA THR A 81 -7.02 9.68 25.24
C THR A 81 -7.36 8.57 26.21
N ASN A 82 -8.61 8.52 26.69
CA ASN A 82 -9.12 7.49 27.57
C ASN A 82 -10.51 7.03 27.11
N LYS A 83 -10.96 5.92 27.70
CA LYS A 83 -12.20 5.27 27.30
C LYS A 83 -13.41 6.07 27.80
N GLU A 84 -13.34 6.54 29.03
CA GLU A 84 -14.44 7.21 29.74
C GLU A 84 -14.89 8.48 29.00
N ASP A 85 -13.95 9.31 28.54
CA ASP A 85 -14.24 10.52 27.75
C ASP A 85 -14.88 10.18 26.40
N ALA A 86 -14.44 9.11 25.74
CA ALA A 86 -15.05 8.66 24.49
C ALA A 86 -16.49 8.16 24.69
N PHE A 87 -16.81 7.56 25.84
CA PHE A 87 -18.18 7.15 26.16
C PHE A 87 -19.06 8.35 26.51
N LYS A 88 -18.58 9.29 27.32
CA LYS A 88 -19.30 10.54 27.63
C LYS A 88 -19.61 11.34 26.36
N GLU A 89 -18.65 11.44 25.44
CA GLU A 89 -18.88 12.16 24.19
C GLU A 89 -19.84 11.39 23.27
N ALA A 90 -19.85 10.05 23.31
CA ALA A 90 -20.85 9.27 22.57
C ALA A 90 -22.27 9.53 23.09
N GLU A 91 -22.46 9.62 24.41
CA GLU A 91 -23.75 10.00 25.02
C GLU A 91 -24.17 11.42 24.58
N ASN A 92 -23.24 12.39 24.60
CA ASN A 92 -23.49 13.75 24.10
C ASN A 92 -23.89 13.77 22.61
N ILE A 93 -23.24 12.96 21.76
CA ILE A 93 -23.60 12.86 20.33
C ILE A 93 -24.99 12.27 20.17
N GLN A 94 -25.34 11.25 20.94
CA GLN A 94 -26.65 10.59 20.90
C GLN A 94 -27.78 11.56 21.24
N GLU A 95 -27.55 12.50 22.15
CA GLU A 95 -28.55 13.49 22.59
C GLU A 95 -28.55 14.78 21.76
N ASN A 96 -27.71 14.88 20.72
CA ASN A 96 -27.52 16.10 19.95
C ASN A 96 -27.88 15.92 18.46
N PRO A 97 -29.10 16.34 18.05
CA PRO A 97 -29.55 16.25 16.66
C PRO A 97 -28.64 16.96 15.66
N GLU A 98 -27.97 18.06 16.02
CA GLU A 98 -27.05 18.76 15.13
C GLU A 98 -25.80 17.92 14.80
N LEU A 99 -25.32 17.14 15.77
CA LEU A 99 -24.19 16.22 15.56
C LEU A 99 -24.64 14.99 14.77
N ILE A 100 -25.84 14.48 15.01
CA ILE A 100 -26.42 13.36 14.25
C ILE A 100 -26.62 13.75 12.79
N ASN A 101 -27.16 14.96 12.55
CA ASN A 101 -27.33 15.53 11.23
C ASN A 101 -26.01 15.84 10.51
N LYS A 102 -24.83 15.63 11.11
CA LYS A 102 -23.57 15.62 10.35
C LYS A 102 -23.30 14.27 9.66
N CYS A 103 -24.08 13.23 9.96
CA CYS A 103 -23.95 11.88 9.40
C CYS A 103 -24.82 11.70 8.14
N ILE A 104 -24.70 12.61 7.16
CA ILE A 104 -25.59 12.59 5.99
C ILE A 104 -24.96 11.94 4.74
N TYR A 105 -23.68 12.15 4.39
CA TYR A 105 -23.09 11.52 3.19
C TYR A 105 -21.56 11.32 3.23
N GLU A 106 -21.15 10.19 2.65
CA GLU A 106 -19.81 9.61 2.41
C GLU A 106 -18.94 9.26 3.64
N ILE A 107 -18.33 8.07 3.56
CA ILE A 107 -17.29 7.62 4.48
C ILE A 107 -16.20 8.71 4.45
N GLU A 108 -15.96 9.40 5.55
CA GLU A 108 -14.84 10.35 5.68
C GLU A 108 -13.50 9.60 5.60
N THR A 109 -13.14 9.09 4.44
CA THR A 109 -11.75 9.02 4.02
C THR A 109 -11.43 10.41 3.50
N HIS A 110 -10.28 11.01 3.84
CA HIS A 110 -9.82 12.18 3.06
C HIS A 110 -9.97 11.84 1.59
N ASP A 111 -10.74 12.65 0.85
CA ASP A 111 -10.86 12.53 -0.59
C ASP A 111 -9.46 12.52 -1.16
N ASP A 112 -9.06 11.36 -1.66
CA ASP A 112 -7.83 11.25 -2.43
C ASP A 112 -8.22 11.60 -3.85
N GLU A 113 -8.19 12.89 -4.20
CA GLU A 113 -8.55 13.35 -5.54
C GLU A 113 -7.65 12.76 -6.63
N THR A 114 -6.51 12.17 -6.24
CA THR A 114 -5.51 11.65 -7.17
C THR A 114 -5.64 10.14 -7.34
N GLU A 115 -6.12 9.74 -8.52
CA GLU A 115 -6.35 8.33 -8.88
C GLU A 115 -5.13 7.65 -9.48
N ASN A 116 -4.24 8.40 -10.12
CA ASN A 116 -3.14 7.84 -10.88
C ASN A 116 -1.83 7.86 -10.07
N ASN A 117 -1.71 6.93 -9.12
CA ASN A 117 -0.52 6.81 -8.29
C ASN A 117 0.59 6.01 -8.98
N ILE A 118 1.81 6.57 -9.03
CA ILE A 118 3.00 5.98 -9.63
C ILE A 118 4.01 5.73 -8.50
N LEU A 119 4.29 4.46 -8.22
CA LEU A 119 5.24 4.06 -7.18
C LEU A 119 6.63 3.85 -7.79
N LEU A 120 7.64 4.59 -7.34
CA LEU A 120 9.03 4.44 -7.83
C LEU A 120 9.85 3.61 -6.84
N ILE A 121 10.30 2.44 -7.24
CA ILE A 121 11.13 1.54 -6.42
C ILE A 121 12.37 1.11 -7.19
N GLY A 122 13.48 0.85 -6.49
CA GLY A 122 14.77 0.62 -7.14
C GLY A 122 15.92 0.82 -6.16
N VAL A 123 17.10 0.31 -6.50
CA VAL A 123 18.30 0.42 -5.66
C VAL A 123 18.72 1.87 -5.42
N ALA A 124 19.51 2.13 -4.38
CA ALA A 124 20.11 3.46 -4.17
C ALA A 124 20.93 3.90 -5.40
N GLY A 125 20.89 5.20 -5.74
CA GLY A 125 21.60 5.73 -6.92
C GLY A 125 20.98 5.40 -8.30
N SER A 126 19.87 4.66 -8.37
CA SER A 126 19.18 4.36 -9.64
C SER A 126 18.52 5.57 -10.33
N GLY A 127 18.48 6.73 -9.69
CA GLY A 127 17.87 7.94 -10.23
C GLY A 127 16.36 8.05 -10.01
N LYS A 128 15.76 7.35 -9.03
CA LYS A 128 14.33 7.46 -8.68
C LYS A 128 13.89 8.90 -8.42
N SER A 129 14.61 9.62 -7.56
CA SER A 129 14.28 11.02 -7.22
C SER A 129 14.41 11.96 -8.42
N THR A 130 15.41 11.76 -9.28
CA THR A 130 15.54 12.50 -10.54
C THR A 130 14.40 12.19 -11.49
N LEU A 131 14.03 10.91 -11.63
CA LEU A 131 12.87 10.49 -12.42
C LEU A 131 11.57 11.09 -11.86
N ALA A 132 11.42 11.15 -10.55
CA ALA A 132 10.28 11.76 -9.87
C ALA A 132 10.15 13.27 -10.20
N ASN A 133 11.28 14.00 -10.18
CA ASN A 133 11.36 15.39 -10.62
C ASN A 133 10.96 15.55 -12.09
N VAL A 134 11.52 14.73 -12.98
CA VAL A 134 11.23 14.76 -14.43
C VAL A 134 9.77 14.47 -14.74
N ILE A 135 9.18 13.45 -14.11
CA ILE A 135 7.77 13.08 -14.30
C ILE A 135 6.84 14.19 -13.78
N SER A 136 7.18 14.82 -12.64
CA SER A 136 6.32 15.81 -11.99
C SER A 136 6.50 17.26 -12.48
N ASP A 137 7.56 17.55 -13.24
CA ASP A 137 7.99 18.90 -13.66
C ASP A 137 8.44 19.77 -12.50
N THR A 138 9.08 19.14 -11.52
CA THR A 138 9.48 19.83 -10.31
C THR A 138 10.93 19.55 -10.01
N ASN A 139 11.54 20.42 -9.19
CA ASN A 139 12.85 20.22 -8.59
C ASN A 139 12.71 20.02 -7.06
N LYS A 140 11.60 19.40 -6.63
CA LYS A 140 11.22 19.24 -5.22
C LYS A 140 11.89 18.03 -4.56
N PHE A 141 12.28 17.02 -5.33
CA PHE A 141 13.13 15.94 -4.85
C PHE A 141 14.60 16.36 -4.92
N TYR A 142 15.35 16.09 -3.86
CA TYR A 142 16.76 16.46 -3.80
C TYR A 142 17.57 15.43 -4.62
N GLU A 143 18.14 15.86 -5.75
CA GLU A 143 18.96 15.04 -6.64
C GLU A 143 20.40 15.01 -6.13
N CYS A 144 20.75 14.08 -5.24
CA CYS A 144 22.14 13.90 -4.83
C CYS A 144 22.51 12.43 -4.70
N ASP A 145 23.70 12.09 -5.21
CA ASP A 145 24.34 10.78 -5.08
C ASP A 145 24.96 10.55 -3.69
N LYS A 146 24.85 11.53 -2.77
CA LYS A 146 25.51 11.52 -1.46
C LYS A 146 24.51 11.60 -0.31
N TRP A 147 24.64 10.60 0.57
CA TRP A 147 24.03 10.55 1.89
C TRP A 147 24.47 11.75 2.72
N VAL A 148 23.53 12.63 3.06
CA VAL A 148 23.72 13.65 4.11
C VAL A 148 22.69 13.33 5.17
N GLY A 149 23.21 12.91 6.33
CA GLY A 149 22.46 12.30 7.43
C GLY A 149 21.11 12.94 7.69
N GLY A 150 20.06 12.12 7.56
CA GLY A 150 18.68 12.44 7.83
C GLY A 150 17.82 11.20 7.64
N THR A 151 16.72 11.09 8.38
CA THR A 151 15.74 10.01 8.23
C THR A 151 15.12 10.11 6.82
N GLN A 152 15.47 9.20 5.90
CA GLN A 152 14.91 9.20 4.53
C GLN A 152 13.41 8.93 4.59
N GLN A 153 12.59 9.97 4.43
CA GLN A 153 11.14 9.87 4.32
C GLN A 153 10.72 9.67 2.86
N PHE A 154 9.57 9.03 2.61
CA PHE A 154 8.96 9.10 1.27
C PHE A 154 8.65 10.53 0.95
N LYS A 155 8.78 10.84 -0.34
CA LYS A 155 8.32 12.09 -0.87
C LYS A 155 7.24 11.78 -1.89
N THR A 156 6.12 12.45 -1.73
CA THR A 156 4.96 12.36 -2.63
C THR A 156 4.78 13.70 -3.28
N ILE A 157 4.50 13.69 -4.59
CA ILE A 157 4.22 14.90 -5.35
C ILE A 157 3.03 14.64 -6.25
N ASP A 158 2.03 15.51 -6.10
CA ASP A 158 0.89 15.58 -6.99
C ASP A 158 1.22 16.54 -8.13
N PHE A 159 0.85 16.15 -9.33
CA PHE A 159 1.02 16.93 -10.54
C PHE A 159 -0.11 16.64 -11.53
N GLU A 160 -0.24 17.47 -12.55
CA GLU A 160 -1.25 17.32 -13.57
C GLU A 160 -0.59 17.18 -14.94
N TRP A 161 -1.18 16.33 -15.79
CA TRP A 161 -0.78 16.17 -17.18
C TRP A 161 -2.05 15.99 -18.02
N ASN A 162 -2.24 16.86 -19.03
CA ASN A 162 -3.42 16.84 -19.91
C ASN A 162 -4.76 16.76 -19.14
N GLY A 163 -4.92 17.54 -18.06
CA GLY A 163 -6.15 17.53 -17.23
C GLY A 163 -6.27 16.34 -16.27
N THR A 164 -5.33 15.38 -16.31
CA THR A 164 -5.34 14.20 -15.46
C THR A 164 -4.39 14.38 -14.28
N LYS A 165 -4.89 14.18 -13.06
CA LYS A 165 -4.10 14.23 -11.83
C LYS A 165 -3.32 12.93 -11.62
N TYR A 166 -2.03 13.06 -11.32
CA TYR A 166 -1.10 11.99 -11.01
C TYR A 166 -0.39 12.28 -9.68
N ARG A 167 0.01 11.21 -8.99
CA ARG A 167 0.88 11.30 -7.81
C ARG A 167 2.08 10.41 -8.04
N VAL A 168 3.28 10.97 -7.92
CA VAL A 168 4.52 10.18 -7.89
C VAL A 168 4.90 9.95 -6.43
N VAL A 169 5.19 8.70 -6.08
CA VAL A 169 5.63 8.28 -4.74
C VAL A 169 7.05 7.76 -4.87
N ASP A 170 8.01 8.58 -4.47
CA ASP A 170 9.43 8.21 -4.47
C ASP A 170 9.72 7.38 -3.21
N THR A 171 10.07 6.10 -3.40
CA THR A 171 10.48 5.25 -2.30
C THR A 171 11.96 5.41 -2.01
N VAL A 172 12.32 5.12 -0.76
CA VAL A 172 13.72 4.99 -0.41
C VAL A 172 14.34 3.80 -1.14
N GLY A 173 15.64 3.88 -1.44
CA GLY A 173 16.33 2.84 -2.19
C GLY A 173 16.29 1.48 -1.48
N THR A 174 16.01 0.42 -2.22
CA THR A 174 16.24 -0.95 -1.75
C THR A 174 17.76 -1.19 -1.68
N GLY A 175 18.27 -1.81 -0.62
CA GLY A 175 19.71 -2.02 -0.45
C GLY A 175 20.48 -0.86 0.17
N ASP A 176 19.79 0.18 0.66
CA ASP A 176 20.43 1.18 1.53
C ASP A 176 20.79 0.48 2.85
N THR A 177 22.07 0.15 3.05
CA THR A 177 22.59 -0.67 4.16
C THR A 177 22.30 -0.13 5.55
N ASN A 178 21.72 1.07 5.63
CA ASN A 178 21.40 1.77 6.87
C ASN A 178 19.94 1.60 7.32
N LEU A 179 19.08 0.94 6.54
CA LEU A 179 17.67 0.74 6.90
C LEU A 179 17.40 -0.67 7.42
N THR A 180 16.78 -0.74 8.58
CA THR A 180 16.25 -1.99 9.11
C THR A 180 15.00 -2.43 8.34
N ARG A 181 14.70 -3.72 8.37
CA ARG A 181 13.48 -4.25 7.75
C ARG A 181 12.18 -3.63 8.31
N GLY A 182 12.12 -3.39 9.61
CA GLY A 182 11.01 -2.68 10.24
C GLY A 182 10.83 -1.28 9.66
N GLU A 183 11.93 -0.59 9.36
CA GLU A 183 11.87 0.70 8.68
C GLU A 183 11.34 0.61 7.27
N VAL A 184 11.73 -0.40 6.49
CA VAL A 184 11.20 -0.64 5.14
C VAL A 184 9.69 -0.90 5.16
N LEU A 185 9.22 -1.74 6.08
CA LEU A 185 7.79 -2.06 6.23
C LEU A 185 6.97 -0.85 6.71
N TYR A 186 7.48 -0.14 7.72
CA TYR A 186 6.87 1.11 8.19
C TYR A 186 6.70 2.08 7.02
N LYS A 187 7.78 2.20 6.27
CA LYS A 187 7.87 3.04 5.10
C LYS A 187 6.81 2.67 4.04
N MET A 188 6.69 1.39 3.71
CA MET A 188 5.64 0.90 2.82
C MET A 188 4.23 1.23 3.31
N GLY A 189 4.01 1.23 4.64
CA GLY A 189 2.76 1.70 5.24
C GLY A 189 2.46 3.15 4.89
N GLU A 190 3.46 4.03 4.95
CA GLU A 190 3.33 5.44 4.52
C GLU A 190 3.00 5.55 3.02
N ALA A 191 3.63 4.73 2.18
CA ALA A 191 3.33 4.69 0.75
C ALA A 191 1.86 4.27 0.49
N ILE A 192 1.38 3.18 1.10
CA ILE A 192 -0.01 2.73 0.98
C ILE A 192 -0.99 3.82 1.45
N HIS A 193 -0.68 4.50 2.57
CA HIS A 193 -1.50 5.61 3.08
C HIS A 193 -1.70 6.73 2.04
N SER A 194 -0.68 6.98 1.22
CA SER A 194 -0.69 8.01 0.17
C SER A 194 -1.28 7.55 -1.17
N MET A 195 -1.67 6.29 -1.33
CA MET A 195 -2.17 5.76 -2.61
C MET A 195 -3.56 5.14 -2.45
N LYS A 196 -4.49 5.83 -1.78
CA LYS A 196 -5.77 5.23 -1.33
C LYS A 196 -6.61 4.71 -2.50
N LYS A 197 -6.53 5.36 -3.65
CA LYS A 197 -7.23 4.94 -4.87
C LYS A 197 -6.52 3.85 -5.69
N GLY A 198 -5.48 3.24 -5.14
CA GLY A 198 -4.73 2.16 -5.77
C GLY A 198 -3.53 2.66 -6.57
N ILE A 199 -2.83 1.76 -7.25
CA ILE A 199 -1.56 2.04 -7.94
C ILE A 199 -1.77 1.96 -9.44
N LYS A 200 -1.54 3.06 -10.17
CA LYS A 200 -1.54 3.05 -11.64
C LYS A 200 -0.42 2.16 -12.15
N ARG A 201 0.82 2.48 -11.76
CA ARG A 201 2.04 1.75 -12.14
C ARG A 201 3.08 1.72 -11.03
N ILE A 202 3.86 0.65 -11.00
CA ILE A 202 5.07 0.51 -10.20
C ILE A 202 6.25 0.57 -11.16
N PHE A 203 7.05 1.62 -11.06
CA PHE A 203 8.28 1.77 -11.83
C PHE A 203 9.46 1.20 -11.05
N VAL A 204 10.04 0.13 -11.58
CA VAL A 204 11.31 -0.43 -11.12
C VAL A 204 12.44 0.30 -11.83
N VAL A 205 13.10 1.22 -11.14
CA VAL A 205 14.09 2.13 -11.72
C VAL A 205 15.49 1.53 -11.64
N ILE A 206 16.17 1.47 -12.78
CA ILE A 206 17.50 0.87 -12.93
C ILE A 206 18.42 1.82 -13.73
N ARG A 207 19.65 2.07 -13.24
CA ARG A 207 20.62 3.01 -13.87
C ARG A 207 21.79 2.33 -14.57
N SER A 208 22.16 1.14 -14.15
CA SER A 208 23.20 0.32 -14.78
C SER A 208 22.61 -1.02 -15.19
N ARG A 209 23.46 -1.94 -15.69
CA ARG A 209 23.07 -3.32 -15.98
C ARG A 209 22.38 -3.93 -14.75
N LEU A 210 21.33 -4.72 -14.99
CA LEU A 210 20.61 -5.42 -13.94
C LEU A 210 21.57 -6.37 -13.20
N THR A 211 22.05 -5.97 -12.04
CA THR A 211 22.81 -6.81 -11.11
C THR A 211 21.85 -7.62 -10.23
N ASN A 212 22.37 -8.57 -9.45
CA ASN A 212 21.55 -9.29 -8.46
C ASN A 212 20.87 -8.33 -7.47
N GLU A 213 21.47 -7.18 -7.18
CA GLU A 213 20.89 -6.14 -6.32
C GLU A 213 19.64 -5.52 -6.96
N ALA A 214 19.59 -5.42 -8.29
CA ALA A 214 18.43 -4.94 -9.03
C ALA A 214 17.21 -5.89 -8.94
N MET A 215 17.38 -7.09 -8.38
CA MET A 215 16.28 -8.04 -8.10
C MET A 215 15.51 -7.74 -6.83
N GLU A 216 16.15 -7.06 -5.87
CA GLU A 216 15.57 -6.78 -4.56
C GLU A 216 14.23 -6.00 -4.66
N PRO A 217 14.10 -4.95 -5.50
CA PRO A 217 12.82 -4.28 -5.76
C PRO A 217 11.71 -5.23 -6.18
N PHE A 218 11.98 -6.16 -7.11
CA PHE A 218 10.99 -7.11 -7.58
C PHE A 218 10.54 -8.04 -6.45
N SER A 219 11.48 -8.50 -5.63
CA SER A 219 11.17 -9.33 -4.47
C SER A 219 10.23 -8.62 -3.49
N TYR A 220 10.51 -7.36 -3.13
CA TYR A 220 9.62 -6.58 -2.26
C TYR A 220 8.23 -6.39 -2.86
N ILE A 221 8.16 -6.01 -4.14
CA ILE A 221 6.88 -5.84 -4.83
C ILE A 221 6.05 -7.12 -4.76
N GLN A 222 6.65 -8.27 -5.08
CA GLN A 222 5.93 -9.56 -5.12
C GLN A 222 5.50 -10.05 -3.74
N GLN A 223 6.23 -9.68 -2.69
CA GLN A 223 5.87 -10.02 -1.31
C GLN A 223 4.68 -9.19 -0.80
N ILE A 224 4.51 -7.96 -1.31
CA ILE A 224 3.53 -7.00 -0.81
C ILE A 224 2.28 -6.92 -1.69
N PHE A 225 2.45 -7.08 -3.00
CA PHE A 225 1.39 -6.86 -3.98
C PHE A 225 1.18 -8.13 -4.82
N LYS A 226 0.09 -8.85 -4.54
CA LYS A 226 -0.30 -10.04 -5.30
C LYS A 226 -0.84 -9.68 -6.68
N LYS A 227 -0.50 -10.45 -7.73
CA LYS A 227 -1.02 -10.26 -9.11
C LYS A 227 -0.77 -8.85 -9.67
N VAL A 228 0.30 -8.19 -9.21
CA VAL A 228 0.62 -6.81 -9.58
C VAL A 228 1.39 -6.71 -10.90
N ASP A 229 1.76 -7.84 -11.50
CA ASP A 229 2.70 -7.93 -12.63
C ASP A 229 2.37 -7.00 -13.79
N GLN A 230 1.09 -6.88 -14.15
CA GLN A 230 0.62 -6.04 -15.26
C GLN A 230 0.76 -4.53 -14.99
N HIS A 231 1.07 -4.17 -13.74
CA HIS A 231 1.29 -2.79 -13.32
C HIS A 231 2.78 -2.50 -13.09
N ILE A 232 3.67 -3.48 -13.22
CA ILE A 232 5.12 -3.28 -13.10
C ILE A 232 5.69 -2.83 -14.46
N THR A 233 6.59 -1.86 -14.44
CA THR A 233 7.35 -1.42 -15.61
C THR A 233 8.76 -1.08 -15.20
N ILE A 234 9.75 -1.50 -15.99
CA ILE A 234 11.16 -1.22 -15.75
C ILE A 234 11.49 0.12 -16.41
N ILE A 235 12.13 1.02 -15.67
CA ILE A 235 12.62 2.29 -16.21
C ILE A 235 14.14 2.26 -16.21
N ARG A 236 14.74 2.19 -17.41
CA ARG A 236 16.19 2.23 -17.63
C ARG A 236 16.63 3.69 -17.76
N THR A 237 17.23 4.24 -16.70
CA THR A 237 17.69 5.62 -16.62
C THR A 237 19.16 5.79 -17.04
N GLY A 238 19.49 6.99 -17.52
CA GLY A 238 20.87 7.38 -17.83
C GLY A 238 21.40 6.71 -19.09
N PHE A 239 20.51 6.37 -20.03
CA PHE A 239 20.86 5.80 -21.32
C PHE A 239 20.83 6.93 -22.36
N GLU A 240 21.99 7.39 -22.83
CA GLU A 240 22.10 8.57 -23.71
C GLU A 240 21.37 8.36 -25.05
N ASP A 241 21.42 7.15 -25.60
CA ASP A 241 20.80 6.77 -26.87
C ASP A 241 19.33 6.32 -26.71
N PHE A 242 18.59 6.84 -25.72
CA PHE A 242 17.23 6.38 -25.41
C PHE A 242 16.20 6.65 -26.53
N GLU A 243 16.52 7.55 -27.46
CA GLU A 243 15.71 7.83 -28.66
C GLU A 243 16.01 6.84 -29.80
N ASP A 244 17.15 6.15 -29.76
CA ASP A 244 17.53 5.14 -30.75
C ASP A 244 16.95 3.78 -30.34
N ILE A 245 15.93 3.35 -31.08
CA ILE A 245 15.24 2.07 -30.86
C ILE A 245 16.20 0.90 -31.03
N GLU A 246 17.11 0.92 -32.02
CA GLU A 246 18.06 -0.16 -32.25
C GLU A 246 19.07 -0.25 -31.10
N ALA A 247 19.52 0.90 -30.57
CA ALA A 247 20.38 0.94 -29.39
C ALA A 247 19.67 0.39 -28.14
N CYS A 248 18.40 0.76 -27.92
CA CYS A 248 17.59 0.25 -26.82
C CYS A 248 17.35 -1.27 -26.91
N GLU A 249 17.06 -1.78 -28.11
CA GLU A 249 16.88 -3.21 -28.36
C GLU A 249 18.19 -3.98 -28.12
N LYS A 250 19.32 -3.42 -28.55
CA LYS A 250 20.63 -4.00 -28.29
C LYS A 250 20.93 -4.09 -26.80
N ASP A 251 20.74 -3.00 -26.04
CA ASP A 251 20.92 -3.03 -24.57
C ASP A 251 19.96 -4.02 -23.90
N THR A 252 18.70 -4.07 -24.33
CA THR A 252 17.72 -5.04 -23.82
C THR A 252 18.19 -6.48 -24.06
N ASN A 253 18.71 -6.78 -25.24
CA ASN A 253 19.24 -8.11 -25.58
C ASN A 253 20.51 -8.44 -24.81
N GLU A 254 21.42 -7.48 -24.60
CA GLU A 254 22.59 -7.67 -23.75
C GLU A 254 22.19 -8.00 -22.31
N ILE A 255 21.21 -7.28 -21.74
CA ILE A 255 20.69 -7.55 -20.39
C ILE A 255 20.03 -8.93 -20.33
N ARG A 256 19.21 -9.27 -21.33
CA ARG A 256 18.53 -10.58 -21.43
C ARG A 256 19.54 -11.73 -21.47
N ASN A 257 20.64 -11.57 -22.18
CA ASN A 257 21.67 -12.60 -22.35
C ASN A 257 22.67 -12.67 -21.19
N ALA A 258 22.65 -11.72 -20.26
CA ALA A 258 23.59 -11.69 -19.14
C ALA A 258 23.35 -12.82 -18.12
N ASN A 259 22.08 -13.14 -17.80
CA ASN A 259 21.70 -14.32 -17.02
C ASN A 259 20.21 -14.70 -17.18
N ASN A 260 19.86 -15.95 -16.83
CA ASN A 260 18.50 -16.49 -16.96
C ASN A 260 17.45 -15.74 -16.13
N THR A 261 17.84 -15.21 -14.97
CA THR A 261 16.94 -14.46 -14.10
C THR A 261 16.48 -13.17 -14.79
N MET A 262 17.41 -12.44 -15.42
CA MET A 262 17.10 -11.21 -16.16
C MET A 262 16.29 -11.49 -17.41
N ALA A 263 16.56 -12.59 -18.10
CA ALA A 263 15.71 -13.04 -19.20
C ALA A 263 14.26 -13.22 -18.74
N SER A 264 14.03 -13.87 -17.59
CA SER A 264 12.66 -14.08 -17.09
C SER A 264 11.94 -12.77 -16.72
N ILE A 265 12.67 -11.80 -16.17
CA ILE A 265 12.15 -10.45 -15.88
C ILE A 265 11.77 -9.71 -17.16
N LEU A 266 12.67 -9.64 -18.13
CA LEU A 266 12.45 -8.90 -19.39
C LEU A 266 11.40 -9.56 -20.28
N ASN A 267 11.13 -10.85 -20.10
CA ASN A 267 10.02 -11.54 -20.75
C ASN A 267 8.67 -11.24 -20.07
N LYS A 268 8.69 -10.75 -18.83
CA LYS A 268 7.50 -10.54 -18.01
C LYS A 268 7.07 -9.08 -17.93
N TYR A 269 8.03 -8.14 -17.95
CA TYR A 269 7.76 -6.72 -17.74
C TYR A 269 8.27 -5.87 -18.89
N ASN A 270 7.51 -4.82 -19.21
CA ASN A 270 7.93 -3.80 -20.18
C ASN A 270 9.13 -3.01 -19.65
N ILE A 271 10.02 -2.61 -20.54
CA ILE A 271 11.15 -1.72 -20.26
C ILE A 271 11.01 -0.41 -21.06
N ILE A 272 11.23 0.71 -20.40
CA ILE A 272 11.23 2.05 -21.00
C ILE A 272 12.60 2.68 -20.75
N TYR A 273 13.20 3.18 -21.82
CA TYR A 273 14.50 3.84 -21.80
C TYR A 273 14.31 5.35 -21.70
N VAL A 274 15.09 5.99 -20.81
CA VAL A 274 15.06 7.44 -20.60
C VAL A 274 16.44 7.99 -20.22
N ASN A 275 16.69 9.24 -20.58
CA ASN A 275 17.83 9.99 -20.10
C ASN A 275 17.39 11.19 -19.26
N ASN A 276 17.74 11.14 -17.97
CA ASN A 276 17.40 12.18 -17.00
C ASN A 276 18.69 12.79 -16.43
N PRO A 277 19.52 13.47 -17.26
CA PRO A 277 20.78 14.02 -16.79
C PRO A 277 20.52 15.08 -15.69
N PRO A 278 21.45 15.29 -14.75
CA PRO A 278 21.30 16.31 -13.72
C PRO A 278 21.22 17.71 -14.34
N GLU A 279 20.46 18.61 -13.72
CA GLU A 279 20.43 20.03 -14.09
C GLU A 279 21.75 20.71 -13.71
N SER A 280 22.76 20.59 -14.58
CA SER A 280 24.05 21.25 -14.40
C SER A 280 24.10 22.56 -15.23
N LYS A 281 24.64 23.63 -14.63
CA LYS A 281 24.77 24.96 -15.28
C LYS A 281 25.58 24.98 -16.58
N ARG A 282 26.33 23.91 -16.91
CA ARG A 282 27.24 23.85 -18.08
C ARG A 282 26.64 23.22 -19.35
N ARG A 283 25.51 22.50 -19.27
CA ARG A 283 24.85 21.81 -20.40
C ARG A 283 23.32 21.95 -20.33
N LEU A 284 22.83 23.15 -20.07
CA LEU A 284 21.43 23.37 -19.69
C LEU A 284 20.40 23.02 -20.78
N GLU A 285 20.71 23.27 -22.05
CA GLU A 285 19.73 23.14 -23.13
C GLU A 285 19.48 21.68 -23.50
N ASN A 286 20.52 20.92 -23.87
CA ASN A 286 20.39 19.49 -24.16
C ASN A 286 19.85 18.69 -22.97
N ASN A 287 20.28 19.01 -21.73
CA ASN A 287 19.79 18.29 -20.55
C ASN A 287 18.28 18.52 -20.31
N ARG A 288 17.76 19.72 -20.64
CA ARG A 288 16.33 19.99 -20.55
C ARG A 288 15.56 19.27 -21.64
N GLU A 289 16.09 19.28 -22.86
CA GLU A 289 15.48 18.56 -23.98
C GLU A 289 15.36 17.05 -23.68
N ASP A 290 16.42 16.41 -23.20
CA ASP A 290 16.42 14.99 -22.81
C ASP A 290 15.38 14.69 -21.71
N ARG A 291 15.30 15.56 -20.68
CA ARG A 291 14.31 15.44 -19.60
C ARG A 291 12.88 15.59 -20.14
N GLU A 292 12.63 16.56 -21.01
CA GLU A 292 11.32 16.79 -21.62
C GLU A 292 10.89 15.61 -22.50
N LYS A 293 11.81 15.08 -23.31
CA LYS A 293 11.54 13.88 -24.14
C LYS A 293 11.28 12.66 -23.28
N SER A 294 12.11 12.42 -22.26
CA SER A 294 11.92 11.34 -21.28
C SER A 294 10.55 11.43 -20.61
N ARG A 295 10.15 12.63 -20.20
CA ARG A 295 8.82 12.89 -19.63
C ARG A 295 7.71 12.54 -20.63
N LYS A 296 7.79 13.01 -21.87
CA LYS A 296 6.79 12.72 -22.91
C LYS A 296 6.62 11.22 -23.16
N ILE A 297 7.72 10.46 -23.22
CA ILE A 297 7.70 9.00 -23.38
C ILE A 297 6.95 8.35 -22.21
N ILE A 298 7.31 8.69 -20.97
CA ILE A 298 6.70 8.12 -19.76
C ILE A 298 5.21 8.47 -19.68
N MET A 299 4.85 9.73 -19.95
CA MET A 299 3.46 10.17 -19.87
C MET A 299 2.60 9.54 -20.95
N SER A 300 3.10 9.42 -22.19
CA SER A 300 2.39 8.73 -23.27
C SER A 300 2.13 7.25 -22.92
N TYR A 301 3.10 6.60 -22.28
CA TYR A 301 2.93 5.24 -21.76
C TYR A 301 1.87 5.18 -20.63
N LEU A 302 1.90 6.11 -19.68
CA LEU A 302 0.94 6.15 -18.58
C LEU A 302 -0.49 6.42 -19.06
N GLU A 303 -0.68 7.22 -20.11
CA GLU A 303 -1.97 7.46 -20.76
C GLU A 303 -2.51 6.18 -21.45
N SER A 304 -1.63 5.34 -22.00
CA SER A 304 -2.05 4.05 -22.58
C SER A 304 -2.47 3.01 -21.53
N CYS A 305 -2.14 3.24 -20.26
CA CYS A 305 -2.47 2.36 -19.16
C CYS A 305 -3.89 2.64 -18.65
N LYS A 306 -4.79 1.66 -18.67
CA LYS A 306 -6.20 1.86 -18.30
C LYS A 306 -6.48 1.64 -16.81
N GLU A 307 -6.00 0.53 -16.27
CA GLU A 307 -6.42 0.05 -14.95
C GLU A 307 -5.47 0.44 -13.82
N ASN A 308 -6.07 0.66 -12.63
CA ASN A 308 -5.36 0.82 -11.37
C ASN A 308 -5.36 -0.51 -10.60
N TYR A 309 -4.23 -0.83 -10.01
CA TYR A 309 -4.08 -1.97 -9.13
C TYR A 309 -4.63 -1.67 -7.74
N LYS A 310 -5.50 -2.55 -7.25
CA LYS A 310 -5.88 -2.66 -5.83
C LYS A 310 -5.88 -4.13 -5.44
N MET A 311 -5.27 -4.44 -4.29
CA MET A 311 -5.40 -5.77 -3.68
C MET A 311 -6.83 -5.99 -3.14
N GLU A 312 -7.24 -7.24 -2.95
CA GLU A 312 -8.60 -7.60 -2.52
C GLU A 312 -9.06 -6.90 -1.23
N ASN A 313 -8.15 -6.69 -0.29
CA ASN A 313 -8.38 -6.02 0.99
C ASN A 313 -7.78 -4.60 1.05
N TRP A 314 -7.47 -3.99 -0.10
CA TRP A 314 -6.81 -2.68 -0.20
C TRP A 314 -7.49 -1.61 0.64
N ASP A 315 -8.81 -1.49 0.53
CA ASP A 315 -9.56 -0.44 1.22
C ASP A 315 -9.57 -0.66 2.75
N ASN A 316 -9.57 -1.92 3.22
CA ASN A 316 -9.46 -2.24 4.65
C ASN A 316 -8.07 -1.88 5.20
N VAL A 317 -7.02 -2.26 4.45
CA VAL A 317 -5.63 -1.93 4.80
C VAL A 317 -5.45 -0.40 4.82
N CYS A 318 -5.98 0.30 3.82
CA CYS A 318 -5.93 1.76 3.75
C CYS A 318 -6.62 2.43 4.94
N VAL A 319 -7.82 1.97 5.34
CA VAL A 319 -8.50 2.52 6.52
C VAL A 319 -7.70 2.27 7.79
N ARG A 320 -7.18 1.05 7.98
CA ARG A 320 -6.37 0.70 9.16
C ARG A 320 -5.11 1.54 9.25
N ILE A 321 -4.36 1.63 8.15
CA ILE A 321 -3.13 2.44 8.07
C ILE A 321 -3.47 3.92 8.25
N ASN A 322 -4.55 4.44 7.66
CA ASN A 322 -4.97 5.82 7.80
C ASN A 322 -5.27 6.18 9.27
N ASP A 323 -5.98 5.32 10.00
CA ASP A 323 -6.23 5.52 11.43
C ASP A 323 -4.94 5.56 12.26
N LEU A 324 -4.00 4.67 11.98
CA LEU A 324 -2.70 4.62 12.67
C LEU A 324 -1.82 5.84 12.32
N MET A 325 -1.77 6.24 11.05
CA MET A 325 -1.01 7.41 10.59
C MET A 325 -1.55 8.70 11.19
N ASN A 326 -2.88 8.86 11.24
CA ASN A 326 -3.49 10.03 11.88
C ASN A 326 -3.25 10.05 13.39
N ALA A 327 -3.34 8.89 14.06
CA ALA A 327 -2.99 8.75 15.47
C ALA A 327 -1.53 9.11 15.74
N LYS A 328 -0.63 8.77 14.80
CA LYS A 328 0.80 9.07 14.92
C LYS A 328 1.03 10.57 14.81
N LYS A 329 0.47 11.22 13.78
CA LYS A 329 0.51 12.68 13.61
C LYS A 329 -0.08 13.42 14.80
N TRP A 330 -1.15 12.88 15.41
CA TRP A 330 -1.70 13.40 16.64
C TRP A 330 -0.71 13.26 17.81
N GLY A 331 -0.09 12.08 17.98
CA GLY A 331 0.91 11.84 19.01
C GLY A 331 2.13 12.74 18.89
N GLU A 332 2.63 12.97 17.67
CA GLU A 332 3.74 13.89 17.37
C GLU A 332 3.40 15.32 17.78
N ARG A 333 2.23 15.85 17.34
CA ARG A 333 1.75 17.19 17.70
C ARG A 333 1.57 17.40 19.20
N ASN A 334 1.23 16.33 19.93
CA ASN A 334 0.98 16.36 21.37
C ASN A 334 2.18 15.87 22.21
N ASN A 335 3.37 15.74 21.62
CA ASN A 335 4.60 15.29 22.29
C ASN A 335 4.45 13.93 23.04
N ARG A 336 3.71 12.99 22.46
CA ARG A 336 3.42 11.65 23.02
C ARG A 336 4.34 10.58 22.43
N GLU A 337 5.65 10.71 22.63
CA GLU A 337 6.67 9.84 22.00
C GLU A 337 6.42 8.33 22.22
N LYS A 338 6.04 7.91 23.43
CA LYS A 338 5.69 6.50 23.72
C LYS A 338 4.54 5.97 22.85
N ILE A 339 3.55 6.80 22.56
CA ILE A 339 2.41 6.45 21.70
C ILE A 339 2.87 6.41 20.24
N VAL A 340 3.69 7.35 19.81
CA VAL A 340 4.26 7.41 18.45
C VAL A 340 5.09 6.16 18.14
N ASN A 341 5.97 5.74 19.05
CA ASN A 341 6.78 4.53 18.86
C ASN A 341 5.91 3.28 18.77
N LYS A 342 4.89 3.16 19.63
CA LYS A 342 3.95 2.05 19.57
C LYS A 342 3.15 2.01 18.26
N LEU A 343 2.72 3.17 17.78
CA LEU A 343 2.00 3.29 16.51
C LEU A 343 2.87 2.89 15.31
N ARG A 344 4.17 3.20 15.35
CA ARG A 344 5.14 2.77 14.35
C ARG A 344 5.18 1.24 14.26
N GLU A 345 5.29 0.56 15.40
CA GLU A 345 5.26 -0.91 15.47
C GLU A 345 3.94 -1.50 14.98
N GLU A 346 2.80 -0.87 15.33
CA GLU A 346 1.50 -1.32 14.83
C GLU A 346 1.40 -1.19 13.30
N ILE A 347 1.90 -0.11 12.69
CA ILE A 347 1.94 0.07 11.23
C ILE A 347 2.81 -1.02 10.58
N ILE A 348 3.99 -1.29 11.13
CA ILE A 348 4.88 -2.37 10.67
C ILE A 348 4.12 -3.69 10.69
N SER A 349 3.45 -4.00 11.80
CA SER A 349 2.67 -5.23 11.94
C SER A 349 1.54 -5.35 10.93
N VAL A 350 0.86 -4.26 10.55
CA VAL A 350 -0.19 -4.31 9.51
C VAL A 350 0.42 -4.71 8.17
N VAL A 351 1.51 -4.07 7.76
CA VAL A 351 2.16 -4.37 6.49
C VAL A 351 2.75 -5.77 6.49
N ASP A 352 3.34 -6.20 7.61
CA ASP A 352 3.90 -7.55 7.76
C ASP A 352 2.83 -8.64 7.72
N GLU A 353 1.67 -8.41 8.35
CA GLU A 353 0.49 -9.31 8.26
C GLU A 353 0.02 -9.47 6.82
N GLN A 354 -0.02 -8.38 6.05
CA GLN A 354 -0.38 -8.43 4.63
C GLN A 354 0.58 -9.29 3.82
N ILE A 355 1.88 -9.17 4.07
CA ILE A 355 2.87 -9.99 3.39
C ILE A 355 2.75 -11.46 3.80
N GLY A 356 2.56 -11.74 5.09
CA GLY A 356 2.37 -13.10 5.60
C GLY A 356 1.13 -13.80 5.02
N GLU A 357 0.02 -13.08 4.86
CA GLU A 357 -1.18 -13.59 4.16
C GLU A 357 -0.88 -13.93 2.69
N GLN A 358 -0.10 -13.10 2.00
CA GLN A 358 0.28 -13.34 0.62
C GLN A 358 1.20 -14.54 0.46
N LEU A 359 2.23 -14.67 1.31
CA LEU A 359 3.13 -15.82 1.31
C LEU A 359 2.37 -17.13 1.57
N ASN A 360 1.46 -17.15 2.54
CA ASN A 360 0.61 -18.31 2.82
C ASN A 360 -0.21 -18.73 1.59
N ARG A 361 -0.85 -17.78 0.90
CA ARG A 361 -1.63 -18.09 -0.30
C ARG A 361 -0.75 -18.63 -1.43
N SER A 362 0.42 -18.04 -1.68
CA SER A 362 1.35 -18.51 -2.71
C SER A 362 1.86 -19.92 -2.41
N LEU A 363 2.15 -20.24 -1.15
CA LEU A 363 2.50 -21.60 -0.72
C LEU A 363 1.36 -22.58 -0.98
N ILE A 364 0.11 -22.21 -0.66
CA ILE A 364 -1.05 -23.05 -0.96
C ILE A 364 -1.17 -23.30 -2.47
N GLU A 365 -1.02 -22.28 -3.32
CA GLU A 365 -1.08 -22.44 -4.78
C GLU A 365 0.03 -23.36 -5.32
N ILE A 366 1.26 -23.25 -4.79
CA ILE A 366 2.37 -24.16 -5.15
C ILE A 366 2.04 -25.58 -4.71
N ILE A 367 1.57 -25.75 -3.47
CA ILE A 367 1.20 -27.04 -2.92
C ILE A 367 0.06 -27.67 -3.70
N GLU A 368 -0.96 -26.90 -4.10
CA GLU A 368 -2.07 -27.40 -4.90
C GLU A 368 -1.63 -27.87 -6.29
N LYS A 369 -0.67 -27.18 -6.92
CA LYS A 369 -0.04 -27.64 -8.17
C LYS A 369 0.76 -28.93 -7.98
N GLU A 370 1.49 -29.05 -6.88
CA GLU A 370 2.30 -30.24 -6.54
C GLU A 370 1.45 -31.38 -5.93
N ARG A 371 0.20 -31.11 -5.55
CA ARG A 371 -0.73 -32.06 -4.93
C ARG A 371 -1.05 -33.24 -5.85
N GLU A 372 -1.03 -32.99 -7.16
CA GLU A 372 -1.16 -34.03 -8.19
C GLU A 372 0.01 -35.02 -8.17
N ALA A 373 1.21 -34.61 -7.69
CA ALA A 373 2.42 -35.43 -7.67
C ALA A 373 2.71 -36.12 -6.32
N VAL A 374 2.32 -35.53 -5.18
CA VAL A 374 2.87 -35.92 -3.86
C VAL A 374 1.83 -36.43 -2.83
N GLY A 375 0.53 -36.17 -3.00
CA GLY A 375 -0.52 -36.60 -2.06
C GLY A 375 -1.15 -35.45 -1.26
N GLU A 376 -1.31 -35.58 0.07
CA GLU A 376 -1.92 -34.54 0.92
C GLU A 376 -0.81 -33.71 1.57
N VAL A 377 -0.63 -32.46 1.14
CA VAL A 377 0.35 -31.52 1.73
C VAL A 377 -0.40 -30.36 2.38
N LYS A 378 -0.04 -30.03 3.62
CA LYS A 378 -0.51 -28.86 4.36
C LYS A 378 0.70 -28.01 4.73
N ALA A 379 0.75 -26.75 4.29
CA ALA A 379 1.72 -25.80 4.82
C ALA A 379 1.00 -24.64 5.47
N ARG A 380 1.61 -24.13 6.54
CA ARG A 380 1.16 -22.93 7.25
C ARG A 380 2.38 -22.13 7.65
N VAL A 381 2.39 -20.85 7.27
CA VAL A 381 3.34 -19.88 7.83
C VAL A 381 2.82 -19.50 9.21
N THR A 382 3.54 -19.90 10.26
CA THR A 382 3.21 -19.56 11.65
C THR A 382 4.13 -18.43 12.14
N GLY A 383 3.69 -17.17 11.94
CA GLY A 383 4.36 -15.98 12.47
C GLY A 383 4.61 -14.86 11.44
N SER A 384 4.92 -13.67 11.96
CA SER A 384 5.23 -12.42 11.23
C SER A 384 6.39 -12.61 10.25
N PHE A 385 6.11 -12.71 8.94
CA PHE A 385 6.98 -12.78 7.73
C PHE A 385 8.23 -13.71 7.74
N LEU A 386 8.82 -14.01 8.88
CA LEU A 386 9.76 -15.12 9.15
C LEU A 386 9.11 -16.18 10.04
N GLY A 387 7.78 -16.22 10.13
CA GLY A 387 7.11 -17.32 10.80
C GLY A 387 7.59 -18.64 10.19
N ASN A 388 8.11 -19.54 11.02
CA ASN A 388 8.53 -20.87 10.60
C ASN A 388 7.50 -21.42 9.62
N ILE A 389 7.95 -21.83 8.43
CA ILE A 389 7.07 -22.53 7.51
C ILE A 389 6.93 -23.92 8.07
N GLU A 390 5.83 -24.19 8.76
CA GLU A 390 5.47 -25.56 9.09
C GLU A 390 4.90 -26.21 7.84
N ILE A 391 5.64 -27.17 7.29
CA ILE A 391 5.21 -28.00 6.17
C ILE A 391 4.91 -29.39 6.73
N GLU A 392 3.65 -29.79 6.71
CA GLU A 392 3.21 -31.13 7.03
C GLU A 392 2.83 -31.85 5.71
N MET A 393 3.63 -32.85 5.31
CA MET A 393 3.42 -33.61 4.07
C MET A 393 2.99 -35.05 4.38
N LYS A 394 1.90 -35.52 3.78
CA LYS A 394 1.54 -36.95 3.68
C LYS A 394 1.78 -37.42 2.25
N LEU A 395 2.88 -38.15 2.08
CA LEU A 395 3.23 -38.82 0.83
C LEU A 395 2.25 -39.97 0.54
N LYS A 396 1.74 -40.06 -0.71
CA LYS A 396 1.14 -41.30 -1.22
C LYS A 396 2.20 -42.12 -1.98
N ASN A 397 2.21 -43.43 -1.75
CA ASN A 397 3.06 -44.43 -2.42
C ASN A 397 4.58 -44.27 -2.24
N LEU A 398 5.07 -44.60 -1.04
CA LEU A 398 6.49 -44.85 -0.75
C LEU A 398 7.09 -46.08 -1.47
N LYS A 399 6.37 -46.76 -2.37
CA LYS A 399 6.86 -47.99 -2.99
C LYS A 399 7.85 -47.78 -4.15
N ASN A 400 7.99 -46.57 -4.70
CA ASN A 400 8.86 -46.31 -5.86
C ASN A 400 9.88 -45.17 -5.71
N CYS A 401 10.04 -44.56 -4.53
CA CYS A 401 11.08 -43.53 -4.34
C CYS A 401 12.37 -44.16 -3.81
N CYS A 402 13.07 -44.91 -4.66
CA CYS A 402 14.53 -44.93 -4.58
C CYS A 402 15.03 -43.71 -5.37
N SER A 403 16.01 -43.01 -4.78
CA SER A 403 16.69 -41.81 -5.29
C SER A 403 15.83 -40.56 -5.47
N ILE A 404 15.95 -39.62 -4.53
CA ILE A 404 16.44 -38.24 -4.74
C ILE A 404 16.88 -37.75 -3.34
N LEU A 405 18.17 -37.41 -3.24
CA LEU A 405 18.83 -36.80 -2.07
C LEU A 405 18.86 -35.28 -2.27
#